data_AF-A0A3C7W7J6-F1
#
_entry.id   AF-A0A3C7W7J6-F1
#
_cell.length_a   1.000
_cell.length_b   1.000
_cell.length_c   1.000
_cell.angle_alpha   90.00
_cell.angle_beta   90.00
_cell.angle_gamma   90.00
#
_symmetry.space_group_name_H-M   'P 1'
#
loop_
_entity.id
_entity.type
_entity.pdbx_description
1 polymer ?
#
loop_
_entity_poly.entity_id
_entity_poly.type
_entity_poly.pdbx_seq_one_letter_code
_entity_poly.pdbx_strand_id
1 'polypeptide(L)'
;MHIPLEDRASGVLLHITSLPSPWGVGDLGEQARAMARRLGAARQRYWQVLPLNPTSDAAGESPYFSPSSRAGNPLLLSLEDLAADGLLRTAELAAAPAVEEGRADFARARALKLPLLQAAAERFAADGDDDGYRAFCEREADWLDDHALFTALKARDPRSWSDWP
;
A
#
# COMPACT_ATOMS: atom_id res chain seq x y z
N MET A 1 -11.42 22.20 -4.12
CA MET A 1 -12.80 22.10 -3.60
C MET A 1 -12.77 22.39 -2.11
N HIS A 2 -13.10 23.61 -1.70
CA HIS A 2 -13.20 23.99 -0.29
C HIS A 2 -14.58 23.54 0.19
N ILE A 3 -14.66 22.57 1.10
CA ILE A 3 -15.93 22.20 1.73
C ILE A 3 -16.11 23.15 2.91
N PRO A 4 -17.06 24.09 2.86
CA PRO A 4 -17.33 24.94 4.01
C PRO A 4 -17.71 24.04 5.19
N LEU A 5 -17.07 24.24 6.35
CA LEU A 5 -17.39 23.52 7.59
C LEU A 5 -18.80 23.83 8.13
N GLU A 6 -19.55 24.65 7.41
CA GLU A 6 -20.90 25.13 7.71
C GLU A 6 -21.96 24.09 7.32
N ASP A 7 -21.64 23.17 6.41
CA ASP A 7 -22.54 22.09 5.99
C ASP A 7 -22.49 20.89 6.94
N ARG A 8 -23.66 20.41 7.38
CA ARG A 8 -23.77 19.12 8.07
C ARG A 8 -23.28 17.99 7.17
N ALA A 9 -22.37 17.18 7.69
CA ALA A 9 -21.79 16.05 6.98
C ALA A 9 -21.60 14.85 7.91
N SER A 10 -21.59 13.65 7.32
CA SER A 10 -21.30 12.40 8.00
C SER A 10 -20.28 11.59 7.20
N GLY A 11 -19.64 10.64 7.86
CA GLY A 11 -18.63 9.79 7.24
C GLY A 11 -18.39 8.52 8.04
N VAL A 12 -17.55 7.66 7.48
CA VAL A 12 -17.13 6.39 8.09
C VAL A 12 -15.63 6.40 8.31
N LEU A 13 -15.22 5.98 9.51
CA LEU A 13 -13.83 5.59 9.79
C LEU A 13 -13.68 4.11 9.49
N LEU A 14 -12.88 3.77 8.49
CA LEU A 14 -12.53 2.39 8.17
C LEU A 14 -11.16 2.39 7.49
N HIS A 15 -10.17 1.72 8.08
CA HIS A 15 -8.86 1.62 7.45
C HIS A 15 -8.89 0.65 6.26
N ILE A 16 -8.02 0.88 5.26
CA ILE A 16 -7.93 0.05 4.05
C ILE A 16 -7.66 -1.41 4.40
N THR A 17 -6.81 -1.67 5.39
CA THR A 17 -6.47 -3.03 5.83
C THR A 17 -7.64 -3.82 6.41
N SER A 18 -8.75 -3.15 6.77
CA SER A 18 -9.98 -3.77 7.26
C SER A 18 -10.95 -4.17 6.15
N LEU A 19 -10.66 -3.82 4.90
CA LEU A 19 -11.44 -4.28 3.75
C LEU A 19 -11.19 -5.77 3.50
N PRO A 20 -12.20 -6.51 3.02
CA PRO A 20 -12.01 -7.90 2.64
C PRO A 20 -10.99 -7.98 1.51
N SER A 21 -10.07 -8.94 1.58
CA SER A 21 -9.09 -9.21 0.54
C SER A 21 -8.61 -10.66 0.61
N PRO A 22 -8.41 -11.34 -0.54
CA PRO A 22 -7.84 -12.67 -0.57
C PRO A 22 -6.32 -12.67 -0.30
N TRP A 23 -5.71 -11.50 -0.11
CA TRP A 23 -4.26 -11.31 0.01
C TRP A 23 -3.79 -11.08 1.46
N GLY A 24 -4.62 -11.45 2.44
CA GLY A 24 -4.34 -11.37 3.88
C GLY A 24 -4.58 -10.01 4.54
N VAL A 25 -4.45 -8.91 3.78
CA VAL A 25 -4.85 -7.57 4.23
C VAL A 25 -5.59 -6.83 3.11
N GLY A 26 -6.57 -6.02 3.49
CA GLY A 26 -7.25 -5.13 2.56
C GLY A 26 -6.28 -4.19 1.83
N ASP A 27 -6.60 -3.88 0.57
CA ASP A 27 -5.76 -3.09 -0.33
C ASP A 27 -6.59 -2.06 -1.12
N LEU A 28 -5.91 -1.28 -1.96
CA LEU A 28 -6.48 -0.20 -2.76
C LEU A 28 -7.15 -0.69 -4.07
N GLY A 29 -7.49 -1.98 -4.16
CA GLY A 29 -8.14 -2.58 -5.31
C GLY A 29 -9.66 -2.40 -5.33
N GLU A 30 -10.34 -3.41 -5.90
CA GLU A 30 -11.78 -3.34 -6.15
C GLU A 30 -12.61 -3.17 -4.87
N GLN A 31 -12.21 -3.76 -3.74
CA GLN A 31 -12.94 -3.62 -2.49
C GLN A 31 -12.88 -2.20 -1.92
N ALA A 32 -11.77 -1.47 -2.11
CA ALA A 32 -11.67 -0.06 -1.75
C ALA A 32 -12.56 0.81 -2.64
N ARG A 33 -12.56 0.55 -3.96
CA ARG A 33 -13.46 1.24 -4.90
C ARG A 33 -14.93 0.94 -4.61
N ALA A 34 -15.26 -0.31 -4.27
CA ALA A 34 -16.60 -0.71 -3.86
C ALA A 34 -17.04 -0.02 -2.56
N MET A 35 -16.14 0.10 -1.57
CA MET A 35 -16.40 0.86 -0.35
C MET A 35 -16.69 2.33 -0.65
N ALA A 36 -15.89 2.99 -1.48
CA ALA A 36 -16.13 4.37 -1.89
C ALA A 36 -17.50 4.54 -2.59
N ARG A 37 -17.88 3.62 -3.49
CA ARG A 37 -19.21 3.62 -4.13
C ARG A 37 -20.33 3.41 -3.11
N ARG A 38 -20.17 2.52 -2.13
CA ARG A 38 -21.15 2.29 -1.05
C ARG A 38 -21.32 3.53 -0.18
N LEU A 39 -20.23 4.21 0.18
CA LEU A 39 -20.28 5.47 0.92
C LEU A 39 -21.03 6.56 0.14
N GLY A 40 -20.74 6.70 -1.15
CA GLY A 40 -21.45 7.62 -2.03
C GLY A 40 -22.95 7.32 -2.12
N ALA A 41 -23.32 6.04 -2.31
CA ALA A 41 -24.72 5.60 -2.33
C ALA A 41 -25.45 5.87 -0.99
N ALA A 42 -24.73 5.72 0.13
CA ALA A 42 -25.21 6.03 1.48
C ALA A 42 -25.12 7.53 1.84
N ARG A 43 -24.77 8.40 0.88
CA ARG A 43 -24.58 9.85 1.05
C ARG A 43 -23.60 10.23 2.16
N GLN A 44 -22.65 9.35 2.46
CA GLN A 44 -21.53 9.67 3.35
C GLN A 44 -20.56 10.58 2.58
N ARG A 45 -20.21 11.72 3.17
CA ARG A 45 -19.32 12.71 2.54
C ARG A 45 -17.85 12.43 2.82
N TYR A 46 -17.54 11.74 3.93
CA TYR A 46 -16.17 11.47 4.35
C TYR A 46 -15.89 9.98 4.50
N TRP A 47 -14.69 9.58 4.07
CA TRP A 47 -14.06 8.33 4.43
C TRP A 47 -12.76 8.67 5.16
N GLN A 48 -12.74 8.44 6.46
CA GLN A 48 -11.55 8.62 7.27
C GLN A 48 -10.75 7.32 7.31
N VAL A 49 -9.44 7.44 7.16
CA VAL A 49 -8.47 6.35 7.28
C VAL A 49 -7.42 6.71 8.33
N LEU A 50 -6.77 5.69 8.90
CA LEU A 50 -5.52 5.81 9.65
C LEU A 50 -4.36 6.13 8.70
N PRO A 51 -3.14 6.46 9.19
CA PRO A 51 -1.99 6.69 8.33
C PRO A 51 -1.71 5.50 7.39
N LEU A 52 -1.35 5.81 6.15
CA LEU A 52 -1.11 4.82 5.08
C LEU A 52 0.36 4.41 4.99
N ASN A 53 1.19 4.81 5.95
CA ASN A 53 2.62 4.63 5.90
C ASN A 53 3.03 3.17 6.16
N PRO A 54 4.24 2.75 5.73
CA PRO A 54 4.75 1.39 5.97
C PRO A 54 4.69 1.01 7.44
N THR A 55 4.24 -0.21 7.70
CA THR A 55 4.19 -0.80 9.04
C THR A 55 5.24 -1.90 9.19
N SER A 56 5.51 -2.33 10.42
CA SER A 56 6.44 -3.42 10.69
C SER A 56 5.95 -4.32 11.82
N ASP A 57 6.36 -5.58 11.75
CA ASP A 57 6.05 -6.61 12.75
C ASP A 57 6.61 -6.25 14.13
N ALA A 58 7.84 -5.72 14.16
CA ALA A 58 8.50 -5.26 15.38
C ALA A 58 7.72 -4.17 16.13
N ALA A 59 6.84 -3.45 15.44
CA ALA A 59 5.97 -2.41 15.99
C ALA A 59 4.49 -2.83 16.05
N GLY A 60 4.19 -4.13 15.92
CA GLY A 60 2.83 -4.66 15.99
C GLY A 60 1.92 -4.17 14.86
N GLU A 61 2.47 -3.85 13.70
CA GLU A 61 1.74 -3.31 12.54
C GLU A 61 1.02 -1.98 12.80
N SER A 62 1.49 -1.20 13.77
CA SER A 62 0.90 0.10 14.09
C SER A 62 1.10 1.10 12.93
N PRO A 63 0.03 1.68 12.37
CA PRO A 63 0.15 2.73 11.34
C PRO A 63 0.75 4.03 11.90
N TYR A 64 0.89 4.15 13.23
CA TYR A 64 1.53 5.28 13.90
C TYR A 64 3.00 5.05 14.21
N PHE A 65 3.55 3.90 13.83
CA PHE A 65 4.96 3.57 13.97
C PHE A 65 5.52 3.17 12.59
N SER A 66 6.01 4.17 11.87
CA SER A 66 6.51 3.99 10.51
C SER A 66 7.95 4.48 10.36
N PRO A 67 8.79 3.82 9.53
CA PRO A 67 10.10 4.34 9.17
C PRO A 67 10.05 5.57 8.26
N SER A 68 8.87 5.96 7.76
CA SER A 68 8.70 7.13 6.88
C SER A 68 7.36 7.81 7.13
N SER A 69 7.35 9.14 7.14
CA SER A 69 6.12 9.95 7.21
C SER A 69 5.47 10.19 5.85
N ARG A 70 6.14 9.85 4.73
CA ARG A 70 5.70 10.15 3.36
C ARG A 70 5.46 8.91 2.50
N ALA A 71 6.21 7.83 2.71
CA ALA A 71 6.04 6.61 1.95
C ALA A 71 4.67 5.97 2.21
N GLY A 72 4.14 5.25 1.22
CA GLY A 72 2.95 4.40 1.36
C GLY A 72 3.32 2.95 1.68
N ASN A 73 2.45 2.25 2.39
CA ASN A 73 2.63 0.83 2.74
C ASN A 73 2.43 -0.05 1.49
N PRO A 74 3.47 -0.78 1.02
CA PRO A 74 3.38 -1.62 -0.18
C PRO A 74 2.30 -2.71 -0.08
N LEU A 75 1.95 -3.15 1.14
CA LEU A 75 0.91 -4.16 1.34
C LEU A 75 -0.50 -3.69 0.93
N LEU A 76 -0.69 -2.38 0.75
CA LEU A 76 -1.93 -1.79 0.27
C LEU A 76 -2.06 -1.76 -1.25
N LEU A 77 -1.04 -2.19 -2.01
CA LEU A 77 -1.14 -2.32 -3.46
C LEU A 77 -2.03 -3.51 -3.84
N SER A 78 -2.91 -3.34 -4.82
CA SER A 78 -3.74 -4.44 -5.35
C SER A 78 -2.94 -5.28 -6.33
N LEU A 79 -2.86 -6.58 -6.06
CA LEU A 79 -2.21 -7.51 -6.98
C LEU A 79 -3.07 -7.76 -8.23
N GLU A 80 -4.41 -7.68 -8.12
CA GLU A 80 -5.29 -7.78 -9.28
C GLU A 80 -5.13 -6.60 -10.24
N ASP A 81 -5.01 -5.37 -9.72
CA ASP A 81 -4.79 -4.19 -10.55
C ASP A 81 -3.43 -4.29 -11.28
N LEU A 82 -2.37 -4.71 -10.57
CA LEU A 82 -1.06 -4.95 -11.20
C LEU A 82 -1.11 -6.04 -12.29
N ALA A 83 -1.99 -7.04 -12.15
CA ALA A 83 -2.19 -8.04 -13.20
C ALA A 83 -3.00 -7.48 -14.38
N ALA A 84 -3.99 -6.62 -14.12
CA ALA A 84 -4.74 -5.93 -15.16
C ALA A 84 -3.84 -4.99 -15.98
N ASP A 85 -2.84 -4.38 -15.33
CA ASP A 85 -1.82 -3.53 -15.96
C ASP A 85 -0.72 -4.34 -16.67
N GLY A 86 -0.76 -5.68 -16.63
CA GLY A 86 0.21 -6.55 -17.28
C GLY A 86 1.54 -6.74 -16.55
N LEU A 87 1.70 -6.12 -15.37
CA LEU A 87 2.90 -6.25 -14.53
C LEU A 87 2.93 -7.59 -13.78
N LEU A 88 1.77 -8.19 -13.54
CA LEU A 88 1.62 -9.55 -13.02
C LEU A 88 0.83 -10.43 -13.99
N ARG A 89 1.12 -11.73 -13.99
CA ARG A 89 0.34 -12.70 -14.75
C ARG A 89 -0.78 -13.24 -13.88
N THR A 90 -1.96 -13.43 -14.45
CA THR A 90 -3.10 -14.07 -13.75
C THR A 90 -2.75 -15.45 -13.17
N ALA A 91 -1.86 -16.19 -13.83
CA ALA A 91 -1.37 -17.48 -13.34
C ALA A 91 -0.58 -17.37 -12.03
N GLU A 92 0.12 -16.25 -11.80
CA GLU A 92 0.85 -15.99 -10.55
C GLU A 92 -0.10 -15.74 -9.39
N LEU A 93 -1.20 -15.03 -9.65
CA LEU A 93 -2.29 -14.84 -8.69
C LEU A 93 -3.00 -16.17 -8.39
N ALA A 94 -3.28 -16.97 -9.42
CA ALA A 94 -3.97 -18.25 -9.26
C ALA A 94 -3.14 -19.31 -8.51
N ALA A 95 -1.81 -19.21 -8.58
CA ALA A 95 -0.89 -20.08 -7.85
C ALA A 95 -0.68 -19.65 -6.38
N ALA A 96 -1.13 -18.46 -6.01
CA ALA A 96 -0.97 -17.95 -4.66
C ALA A 96 -1.79 -18.80 -3.66
N PRO A 97 -1.25 -19.08 -2.46
CA PRO A 97 -2.00 -19.81 -1.44
C PRO A 97 -3.27 -19.05 -1.04
N ALA A 98 -4.37 -19.79 -0.85
CA ALA A 98 -5.57 -19.21 -0.27
C ALA A 98 -5.26 -18.60 1.11
N VAL A 99 -5.95 -17.51 1.41
CA VAL A 99 -5.95 -16.87 2.72
C VAL A 99 -7.36 -16.93 3.27
N GLU A 100 -7.49 -17.35 4.53
CA GLU A 100 -8.78 -17.42 5.20
C GLU A 100 -9.33 -16.01 5.40
N GLU A 101 -10.63 -15.85 5.17
CA GLU A 101 -11.32 -14.60 5.50
C GLU A 101 -11.31 -14.38 7.02
N GLY A 102 -11.00 -13.16 7.46
CA GLY A 102 -10.97 -12.87 8.88
C GLY A 102 -10.21 -11.60 9.22
N ARG A 103 -9.46 -11.66 10.33
CA ARG A 103 -8.61 -10.55 10.78
C ARG A 103 -7.44 -10.38 9.81
N ALA A 104 -7.00 -9.13 9.65
CA ALA A 104 -5.81 -8.81 8.87
C ALA A 104 -4.59 -9.64 9.34
N ASP A 105 -4.02 -10.42 8.43
CA ASP A 105 -2.81 -11.21 8.65
C ASP A 105 -1.66 -10.59 7.86
N PHE A 106 -0.96 -9.68 8.51
CA PHE A 106 0.16 -8.95 7.92
C PHE A 106 1.37 -9.85 7.63
N ALA A 107 1.59 -10.91 8.41
CA ALA A 107 2.67 -11.85 8.17
C ALA A 107 2.43 -12.64 6.88
N ARG A 108 1.20 -13.15 6.72
CA ARG A 108 0.77 -13.82 5.48
C ARG A 108 0.78 -12.87 4.29
N ALA A 109 0.27 -11.66 4.47
CA ALA A 109 0.29 -10.64 3.42
C ALA A 109 1.72 -10.29 2.97
N ARG A 110 2.68 -10.13 3.89
CA ARG A 110 4.09 -9.92 3.51
C ARG A 110 4.64 -11.10 2.72
N ALA A 111 4.45 -12.31 3.22
CA ALA A 111 4.98 -13.52 2.59
C ALA A 111 4.41 -13.74 1.17
N LEU A 112 3.16 -13.34 0.94
CA LEU A 112 2.48 -13.51 -0.34
C LEU A 112 2.71 -12.32 -1.29
N LYS A 113 2.47 -11.10 -0.82
CA LYS A 113 2.47 -9.88 -1.65
C LYS A 113 3.87 -9.41 -2.01
N LEU A 114 4.83 -9.37 -1.06
CA LEU A 114 6.13 -8.75 -1.33
C LEU A 114 6.91 -9.41 -2.48
N PRO A 115 6.98 -10.75 -2.62
CA PRO A 115 7.65 -11.36 -3.77
C PRO A 115 6.99 -11.02 -5.11
N LEU A 116 5.66 -10.93 -5.14
CA LEU A 116 4.91 -10.56 -6.34
C LEU A 116 5.11 -9.08 -6.68
N LEU A 117 5.08 -8.19 -5.68
CA LEU A 117 5.34 -6.77 -5.87
C LEU A 117 6.76 -6.52 -6.38
N GLN A 118 7.74 -7.28 -5.89
CA GLN A 118 9.11 -7.23 -6.39
C GLN A 118 9.18 -7.65 -7.87
N ALA A 119 8.52 -8.76 -8.24
CA ALA A 119 8.47 -9.20 -9.64
C ALA A 119 7.76 -8.20 -10.56
N ALA A 120 6.70 -7.54 -10.07
CA ALA A 120 6.00 -6.47 -10.79
C ALA A 120 6.91 -5.25 -11.01
N ALA A 121 7.65 -4.83 -9.98
CA ALA A 121 8.60 -3.72 -10.06
C ALA A 121 9.76 -4.02 -11.03
N GLU A 122 10.28 -5.25 -11.04
CA GLU A 122 11.33 -5.67 -11.97
C GLU A 122 10.86 -5.65 -13.44
N ARG A 123 9.62 -6.08 -13.70
CA ARG A 123 9.03 -6.01 -15.05
C ARG A 123 8.78 -4.58 -15.48
N PHE A 124 8.24 -3.77 -14.58
CA PHE A 124 8.07 -2.34 -14.82
C PHE A 124 9.38 -1.67 -15.20
N ALA A 125 10.46 -1.94 -14.46
CA ALA A 125 11.79 -1.40 -14.78
C ALA A 125 12.38 -1.94 -16.10
N ALA A 126 12.05 -3.18 -16.49
CA ALA A 126 12.56 -3.81 -17.71
C ALA A 126 11.89 -3.28 -18.99
N ASP A 127 10.59 -2.96 -18.93
CA ASP A 127 9.84 -2.36 -20.05
C ASP A 127 10.20 -0.88 -20.29
N GLY A 128 11.04 -0.30 -19.42
CA GLY A 128 11.57 1.05 -19.51
C GLY A 128 10.75 2.02 -18.65
N ASP A 129 11.45 2.82 -17.85
CA ASP A 129 10.86 3.87 -17.04
C ASP A 129 9.99 4.80 -17.90
N ASP A 130 8.66 4.70 -17.77
CA ASP A 130 7.77 5.58 -18.49
C ASP A 130 7.91 7.04 -17.99
N ASP A 131 7.52 8.00 -18.83
CA ASP A 131 7.63 9.43 -18.53
C ASP A 131 6.91 9.81 -17.23
N GLY A 132 5.84 9.09 -16.87
CA GLY A 132 5.07 9.30 -15.65
C GLY A 132 5.84 8.88 -14.40
N TYR A 133 6.56 7.76 -14.44
CA TYR A 133 7.43 7.33 -13.34
C TYR A 133 8.59 8.31 -13.12
N ARG A 134 9.28 8.73 -14.19
CA ARG A 134 10.36 9.72 -14.09
C ARG A 134 9.84 11.04 -13.52
N ALA A 135 8.69 11.52 -14.01
CA ALA A 135 8.05 12.72 -13.48
C ALA A 135 7.58 12.57 -12.01
N PHE A 136 7.21 11.36 -11.58
CA PHE A 136 6.95 11.07 -10.17
C PHE A 136 8.23 11.18 -9.34
N CYS A 137 9.31 10.52 -9.75
CA CYS A 137 10.58 10.57 -9.03
C CYS A 137 11.14 12.00 -8.96
N GLU A 138 11.11 12.77 -10.05
CA GLU A 138 11.54 14.17 -10.07
C GLU A 138 10.71 15.04 -9.12
N ARG A 139 9.39 14.85 -9.09
CA ARG A 139 8.49 15.65 -8.24
C ARG A 139 8.66 15.33 -6.75
N GLU A 140 8.96 14.07 -6.42
CA GLU A 140 9.01 13.55 -5.05
C GLU A 140 10.46 13.38 -4.53
N ALA A 141 11.46 13.85 -5.29
CA ALA A 141 12.88 13.66 -5.00
C ALA A 141 13.30 14.19 -3.62
N ASP A 142 12.59 15.17 -3.06
CA ASP A 142 12.87 15.76 -1.75
C ASP A 142 12.70 14.79 -0.56
N TRP A 143 12.09 13.62 -0.78
CA TRP A 143 11.97 12.58 0.24
C TRP A 143 12.16 11.15 -0.30
N LEU A 144 11.85 10.92 -1.57
CA LEU A 144 11.84 9.58 -2.14
C LEU A 144 13.26 8.99 -2.21
N ASP A 145 14.24 9.79 -2.61
CA ASP A 145 15.63 9.35 -2.76
C ASP A 145 16.23 8.92 -1.42
N ASP A 146 16.05 9.73 -0.38
CA ASP A 146 16.50 9.42 0.98
C ASP A 146 15.77 8.18 1.54
N HIS A 147 14.46 8.06 1.28
CA HIS A 147 13.69 6.89 1.72
C HIS A 147 14.14 5.61 1.00
N ALA A 148 14.38 5.68 -0.31
CA ALA A 148 14.86 4.55 -1.10
C ALA A 148 16.25 4.11 -0.65
N LEU A 149 17.17 5.06 -0.45
CA LEU A 149 18.51 4.80 0.08
C LEU A 149 18.45 4.18 1.48
N PHE A 150 17.68 4.79 2.39
CA PHE A 150 17.47 4.26 3.74
C PHE A 150 16.96 2.81 3.70
N THR A 151 15.96 2.53 2.86
CA THR A 151 15.37 1.19 2.75
C THR A 151 16.38 0.18 2.20
N ALA A 152 17.17 0.57 1.19
CA ALA A 152 18.22 -0.27 0.64
C ALA A 152 19.34 -0.57 1.66
N LEU A 153 19.74 0.42 2.45
CA LEU A 153 20.73 0.26 3.52
C LEU A 153 20.19 -0.60 4.66
N LYS A 154 18.94 -0.38 5.08
CA LYS A 154 18.27 -1.16 6.13
C LYS A 154 18.10 -2.62 5.77
N ALA A 155 17.89 -2.93 4.47
CA ALA A 155 17.85 -4.30 3.98
C ALA A 155 19.22 -5.00 4.06
N ARG A 156 20.33 -4.24 3.95
CA ARG A 156 21.71 -4.76 4.08
C ARG A 156 22.15 -4.86 5.54
N ASP A 157 21.71 -3.93 6.38
CA ASP A 157 22.06 -3.86 7.80
C ASP A 157 20.80 -3.69 8.67
N PRO A 158 20.35 -4.76 9.36
CA PRO A 158 19.11 -4.73 10.14
C PRO A 158 19.20 -3.91 11.44
N ARG A 159 20.39 -3.41 11.83
CA ARG A 159 20.57 -2.60 13.04
C ARG A 159 19.83 -1.26 12.97
N SER A 160 19.73 -0.56 14.10
CA SER A 160 19.24 0.83 14.08
C SER A 160 20.15 1.67 13.20
N TRP A 161 19.58 2.63 12.47
CA TRP A 161 20.37 3.51 11.61
C TRP A 161 21.37 4.36 12.40
N SER A 162 21.09 4.60 13.69
CA SER A 162 22.01 5.23 14.64
C SER A 162 23.30 4.44 14.88
N ASP A 163 23.31 3.16 14.52
CA ASP A 163 24.41 2.23 14.77
C ASP A 163 25.13 1.82 13.47
N TRP A 164 24.77 2.44 12.34
CA TRP A 164 25.44 2.22 11.06
C TRP A 164 26.84 2.88 11.05
N PRO A 165 27.80 2.34 10.26
CA PRO A 165 29.19 2.83 10.20
C PRO A 165 29.35 4.28 9.75
#